data_AF-A0A517Z3J5-F1
#
_entry.id   AF-A0A517Z3J5-F1
#
_cell.length_a   1.000
_cell.length_b   1.000
_cell.length_c   1.000
_cell.angle_alpha   90.00
_cell.angle_beta   90.00
_cell.angle_gamma   90.00
#
_symmetry.space_group_name_H-M   'P 1'
#
loop_
_entity.id
_entity.type
_entity.pdbx_description
1 polymer ?
#
loop_
_entity_poly.entity_id
_entity_poly.type
_entity_poly.pdbx_seq_one_letter_code
_entity_poly.pdbx_strand_id
1 'polypeptide(L)'
;MAATRTAQDVLERHFLELRCGLLDLAAAFDRIERSEGAAAVRDDPRMEHLRKGLRILLDGGTDRAERIQLLFSDAYEEGWSE
;
A
#
# COMPACT_ATOMS: atom_id res chain seq x y z
N MET A 1 31.15 11.71 0.97
CA MET A 1 29.81 12.16 0.56
C MET A 1 29.35 11.23 -0.55
N ALA A 2 28.45 10.27 -0.26
CA ALA A 2 27.87 9.46 -1.33
C ALA A 2 27.09 10.41 -2.25
N ALA A 3 27.33 10.34 -3.56
CA ALA A 3 26.58 11.14 -4.51
C ALA A 3 25.08 10.79 -4.40
N THR A 4 24.23 11.80 -4.26
CA THR A 4 22.78 11.62 -4.30
C THR A 4 22.41 11.06 -5.67
N ARG A 5 21.76 9.89 -5.70
CA ARG A 5 21.27 9.28 -6.94
C ARG A 5 20.28 10.21 -7.65
N THR A 6 20.31 10.24 -8.97
CA THR A 6 19.31 10.98 -9.74
C THR A 6 17.95 10.28 -9.64
N ALA A 7 16.87 10.99 -9.93
CA ALA A 7 15.54 10.38 -10.00
C ALA A 7 15.48 9.24 -11.03
N GLN A 8 16.21 9.37 -12.14
CA GLN A 8 16.32 8.34 -13.18
C GLN A 8 17.00 7.07 -12.64
N ASP A 9 18.11 7.21 -11.91
CA ASP A 9 18.81 6.06 -11.32
C ASP A 9 17.93 5.30 -10.33
N VAL A 10 17.12 6.03 -9.54
CA VAL A 10 16.17 5.44 -8.58
C VAL A 10 15.04 4.72 -9.33
N LEU A 11 14.49 5.34 -10.36
CA LEU A 11 13.44 4.73 -11.18
C LEU A 11 13.94 3.44 -11.83
N GLU A 12 15.08 3.48 -12.52
CA GLU A 12 15.64 2.30 -13.20
C GLU A 12 15.90 1.16 -12.24
N ARG A 13 16.43 1.46 -11.05
CA ARG A 13 16.67 0.47 -10.01
C ARG A 13 15.40 -0.24 -9.54
N HIS A 14 14.29 0.50 -9.41
CA HIS A 14 13.06 -0.02 -8.80
C HIS A 14 11.96 -0.39 -9.80
N PHE A 15 12.11 -0.06 -11.09
CA PHE A 15 11.03 -0.18 -12.08
C PHE A 15 10.43 -1.59 -12.14
N LEU A 16 11.27 -2.63 -12.19
CA LEU A 16 10.79 -4.01 -12.27
C LEU A 16 10.11 -4.46 -10.97
N GLU A 17 10.64 -4.07 -9.81
CA GLU A 17 10.04 -4.38 -8.50
C GLU A 17 8.67 -3.72 -8.35
N LEU A 18 8.56 -2.45 -8.72
CA LEU A 18 7.28 -1.71 -8.70
C LEU A 18 6.28 -2.35 -9.66
N ARG A 19 6.70 -2.73 -10.86
CA ARG A 19 5.82 -3.41 -11.83
C ARG A 19 5.32 -4.74 -11.29
N CYS A 20 6.18 -5.55 -10.69
CA CYS A 20 5.78 -6.82 -10.07
C CYS A 20 4.77 -6.56 -8.94
N GLY A 21 5.05 -5.62 -8.04
CA GLY A 21 4.14 -5.27 -6.95
C GLY A 21 2.76 -4.80 -7.44
N LEU A 22 2.69 -4.03 -8.53
CA LEU A 22 1.43 -3.64 -9.15
C LEU A 22 0.64 -4.84 -9.69
N LEU A 23 1.32 -5.78 -10.37
CA LEU A 23 0.69 -6.98 -10.91
C LEU A 23 0.19 -7.91 -9.81
N ASP A 24 1.00 -8.11 -8.76
CA ASP A 24 0.64 -8.98 -7.64
C ASP A 24 -0.57 -8.43 -6.88
N LEU A 25 -0.59 -7.12 -6.63
CA LEU A 25 -1.70 -6.46 -5.97
C LEU A 25 -2.98 -6.54 -6.83
N ALA A 26 -2.91 -6.21 -8.11
CA ALA A 26 -4.04 -6.31 -9.03
C ALA A 26 -4.60 -7.75 -9.09
N ALA A 27 -3.72 -8.74 -9.24
CA ALA A 27 -4.13 -10.14 -9.28
C ALA A 27 -4.77 -10.60 -7.95
N ALA A 28 -4.37 -10.05 -6.81
CA ALA A 28 -5.01 -10.34 -5.52
C ALA A 28 -6.45 -9.78 -5.48
N PHE A 29 -6.67 -8.53 -5.90
CA PHE A 29 -8.01 -7.96 -6.02
C PHE A 29 -8.89 -8.78 -6.99
N ASP A 30 -8.38 -9.14 -8.16
CA ASP A 30 -9.11 -9.96 -9.14
C ASP A 30 -9.50 -11.34 -8.59
N ARG A 31 -8.67 -11.94 -7.73
CA ARG A 31 -9.01 -13.22 -7.08
C ARG A 31 -10.12 -13.03 -6.05
N ILE A 32 -10.09 -11.96 -5.25
CA ILE A 32 -11.14 -11.63 -4.29
C ILE A 32 -12.48 -11.44 -5.02
N GLU A 33 -12.49 -10.65 -6.09
CA GLU A 33 -13.72 -10.34 -6.84
C GLU A 33 -14.32 -11.56 -7.56
N ARG A 34 -13.49 -12.53 -7.95
CA ARG A 34 -13.92 -13.78 -8.57
C ARG A 34 -14.31 -14.88 -7.58
N SER A 35 -14.08 -14.68 -6.28
CA SER A 35 -14.35 -15.69 -5.27
C SER A 35 -15.84 -15.74 -4.91
N GLU A 36 -16.31 -16.92 -4.51
CA GLU A 36 -17.63 -17.05 -3.89
C GLU A 36 -17.69 -16.18 -2.62
N GLY A 37 -18.80 -15.46 -2.42
CA GLY A 37 -18.95 -14.55 -1.29
C GLY A 37 -18.22 -13.21 -1.43
N ALA A 38 -17.70 -12.84 -2.61
CA ALA A 38 -17.05 -11.54 -2.84
C ALA A 38 -17.88 -10.32 -2.38
N ALA A 39 -19.21 -10.41 -2.50
CA ALA A 39 -20.11 -9.36 -2.03
C ALA A 39 -20.04 -9.17 -0.50
N ALA A 40 -19.80 -10.23 0.28
CA ALA A 40 -19.75 -10.18 1.74
C ALA A 40 -18.48 -9.46 2.25
N VAL A 41 -17.38 -9.51 1.50
CA VAL A 41 -16.13 -8.83 1.87
C VAL A 41 -16.04 -7.41 1.29
N ARG A 42 -17.00 -6.99 0.47
CA ARG A 42 -17.01 -5.64 -0.16
C ARG A 42 -16.92 -4.52 0.88
N ASP A 43 -17.67 -4.69 1.97
CA ASP A 43 -17.81 -3.74 3.08
C ASP A 43 -16.88 -4.07 4.27
N ASP A 44 -15.98 -5.05 4.11
CA ASP A 44 -14.96 -5.35 5.11
C ASP A 44 -14.07 -4.11 5.33
N PRO A 45 -13.88 -3.64 6.58
CA PRO A 45 -13.04 -2.48 6.86
C PRO A 45 -11.62 -2.60 6.28
N ARG A 46 -11.07 -3.81 6.18
CA ARG A 46 -9.74 -4.05 5.60
C ARG A 46 -9.71 -3.73 4.11
N MET A 47 -10.79 -4.01 3.38
CA MET A 47 -10.90 -3.62 1.97
C MET A 47 -10.90 -2.10 1.80
N GLU A 48 -11.54 -1.36 2.71
CA GLU A 48 -11.49 0.10 2.70
C GLU A 48 -10.08 0.63 3.02
N HIS A 49 -9.35 0.03 3.96
CA HIS A 49 -7.96 0.40 4.24
C HIS A 49 -7.05 0.15 3.04
N LEU A 50 -7.20 -0.99 2.34
CA LEU A 50 -6.44 -1.25 1.11
C LEU A 50 -6.72 -0.19 0.02
N ARG A 51 -7.98 0.20 -0.18
CA ARG A 51 -8.36 1.28 -1.12
C ARG A 51 -7.80 2.65 -0.70
N LYS A 52 -7.76 2.95 0.60
CA LYS A 52 -7.10 4.16 1.14
C LYS A 52 -5.59 4.13 0.88
N GLY A 53 -4.93 2.98 1.07
CA GLY A 53 -3.52 2.80 0.76
C GLY A 53 -3.19 3.09 -0.70
N LEU A 54 -4.02 2.60 -1.63
CA LEU A 54 -3.89 2.91 -3.06
C LEU A 54 -4.01 4.41 -3.35
N ARG A 55 -4.95 5.10 -2.69
CA ARG A 55 -5.08 6.55 -2.82
C ARG A 55 -3.84 7.29 -2.33
N ILE A 56 -3.25 6.87 -1.20
CA ILE A 56 -2.00 7.46 -0.69
C ILE A 56 -0.86 7.30 -1.71
N LEU A 57 -0.79 6.16 -2.41
CA LEU A 57 0.23 5.97 -3.44
C LEU A 57 0.11 6.98 -4.61
N LEU A 58 -1.13 7.34 -4.97
CA LEU A 58 -1.43 8.25 -6.08
C LEU A 58 -1.32 9.74 -5.73
N ASP A 59 -1.43 10.11 -4.46
CA ASP A 59 -1.58 11.49 -3.98
C ASP A 59 -0.31 12.36 -4.07
N GLY A 60 0.86 11.77 -4.32
CA GLY A 60 2.13 12.52 -4.37
C GLY A 60 2.95 12.43 -3.07
N GLY A 61 3.91 13.34 -2.89
CA GLY A 61 4.73 13.45 -1.67
C GLY A 61 5.97 12.55 -1.63
N THR A 62 6.71 12.59 -0.51
CA THR A 62 7.89 11.74 -0.24
C THR A 62 7.70 10.86 1.01
N ASP A 63 6.50 10.87 1.58
CA ASP A 63 6.10 10.30 2.87
C ASP A 63 5.03 9.19 2.72
N ARG A 64 4.80 8.68 1.50
CA ARG A 64 3.78 7.65 1.22
C ARG A 64 3.91 6.43 2.12
N ALA A 65 5.13 5.97 2.38
CA ALA A 65 5.38 4.80 3.23
C ALA A 65 4.93 5.05 4.67
N GLU A 66 5.25 6.22 5.24
CA GLU A 66 4.81 6.63 6.58
C GLU A 66 3.28 6.75 6.64
N ARG A 67 2.66 7.41 5.66
CA ARG A 67 1.21 7.56 5.58
C ARG A 67 0.49 6.20 5.49
N ILE A 68 1.03 5.27 4.71
CA ILE A 68 0.49 3.89 4.63
C ILE A 68 0.70 3.17 5.96
N GLN A 69 1.87 3.29 6.59
CA GLN A 69 2.12 2.67 7.89
C GLN A 69 1.12 3.16 8.94
N LEU A 70 0.91 4.47 9.03
CA LEU A 70 -0.06 5.06 9.97
C LEU A 70 -1.50 4.64 9.66
N LEU A 71 -1.87 4.48 8.38
CA LEU A 71 -3.18 3.97 7.99
C LEU A 71 -3.46 2.56 8.53
N PHE A 72 -2.44 1.71 8.66
CA PHE A 72 -2.57 0.34 9.17
C PHE A 72 -2.13 0.18 10.63
N SER A 73 -1.81 1.28 11.32
CA SER A 73 -1.45 1.26 12.73
C SER A 73 -2.70 1.40 13.61
N ASP A 74 -2.71 0.73 14.75
CA ASP A 74 -3.72 0.97 15.78
C ASP A 74 -3.56 2.37 16.37
N ALA A 75 -4.65 2.90 16.92
CA ALA A 75 -4.57 4.14 17.68
C ALA A 75 -3.64 3.94 18.89
N TYR A 76 -2.79 4.92 19.15
CA TYR A 76 -1.99 4.90 20.36
C TYR A 76 -2.92 4.94 21.58
N GLU A 77 -2.83 3.92 22.43
CA GLU A 77 -3.51 3.88 23.72
C GLU A 77 -2.52 4.17 24.84
N GLU A 78 -2.73 5.28 25.54
CA GLU A 78 -1.93 5.63 26.72
C GLU A 78 -2.17 4.59 27.82
N GLY A 79 -1.10 3.91 28.27
CA GLY A 79 -1.18 2.85 29.27
C GLY A 79 -1.42 1.43 28.72
N TRP A 80 -1.18 1.19 27.42
CA TRP A 80 -1.24 -0.14 26.83
C TRP A 80 -0.41 -1.14 27.63
N SER A 81 -1.08 -2.18 28.13
CA SER A 81 -0.51 -3.19 29.02
C SER A 81 0.18 -4.28 28.19
N GLU A 82 1.44 -4.59 28.50
CA GLU A 82 2.19 -5.73 27.91
C GLU A 82 1.48 -7.08 28.13
#